data_AF-A0A8D9HHZ8-F1
#
_entry.id   AF-A0A8D9HHZ8-F1
#
_cell.length_a   1.000
_cell.length_b   1.000
_cell.length_c   1.000
_cell.angle_alpha   90.00
_cell.angle_beta   90.00
_cell.angle_gamma   90.00
#
_symmetry.space_group_name_H-M   'P 1'
#
loop_
_entity.id
_entity.type
_entity.pdbx_description
1 polymer ?
#
loop_
_entity_poly.entity_id
_entity_poly.type
_entity_poly.pdbx_seq_one_letter_code
_entity_poly.pdbx_strand_id
1 'polypeptide(L)'
;YPLPFPCNGNFFLYFLFFSIVSLINLYSQVHTEVFYSDGSVLECNNKREVLDKHLKVTGGKVYTRFPPEPNGYLHIGHAKAMFVDFGLAKRGGGCYLRYDDTNPEAEKKEYINHIEEIVNWMGWEPFKITYTSDYFQELYDLAVELIRRGHAYVDHQNAKDIEEYRKMKTNSPWRDRLIEESLRLFDEMRRGMIEEGKATL
;
A
#
# COMPACT_ATOMS: atom_id res chain seq x y z
N TYR A 1 -5.71 -20.34 -17.98
CA TYR A 1 -4.60 -19.83 -18.82
C TYR A 1 -3.98 -18.66 -18.09
N PRO A 2 -2.84 -18.83 -17.38
CA PRO A 2 -2.26 -17.73 -16.62
C PRO A 2 -1.47 -16.81 -17.57
N LEU A 3 -1.71 -15.51 -17.47
CA LEU A 3 -0.97 -14.47 -18.19
C LEU A 3 0.40 -14.27 -17.52
N PRO A 4 1.50 -14.12 -18.29
CA PRO A 4 2.82 -13.87 -17.72
C PRO A 4 2.94 -12.37 -17.40
N PHE A 5 3.10 -12.03 -16.12
CA PHE A 5 3.48 -10.68 -15.68
C PHE A 5 4.97 -10.69 -15.30
N PRO A 6 5.87 -10.10 -16.09
CA PRO A 6 7.22 -9.79 -15.66
C PRO A 6 7.27 -8.30 -15.32
N CYS A 7 6.90 -7.93 -14.10
CA CYS A 7 7.14 -6.58 -13.58
C CYS A 7 7.48 -6.69 -12.09
N ASN A 8 8.77 -6.61 -11.77
CA ASN A 8 9.27 -6.48 -10.41
C ASN A 8 8.94 -5.08 -9.89
N GLY A 9 7.81 -4.96 -9.21
CA GLY A 9 7.20 -3.72 -8.72
C GLY A 9 7.88 -3.10 -7.50
N ASN A 10 9.21 -3.05 -7.45
CA ASN A 10 9.96 -2.66 -6.24
C ASN A 10 9.88 -1.17 -5.85
N PHE A 11 9.19 -0.31 -6.60
CA PHE A 11 9.10 1.13 -6.26
C PHE A 11 7.67 1.68 -6.15
N PHE A 12 6.69 1.05 -6.79
CA PHE A 12 5.35 1.62 -6.93
C PHE A 12 4.45 1.38 -5.69
N LEU A 13 4.70 0.30 -4.94
CA LEU A 13 3.83 -0.09 -3.81
C LEU A 13 4.25 0.48 -2.46
N TYR A 14 5.53 0.84 -2.28
CA TYR A 14 6.02 1.39 -1.00
C TYR A 14 5.36 2.73 -0.64
N PHE A 15 4.95 3.53 -1.62
CA PHE A 15 4.34 4.85 -1.37
C PHE A 15 2.86 4.78 -0.92
N LEU A 16 2.12 3.77 -1.39
CA LEU A 16 0.71 3.57 -1.00
C LEU A 16 0.57 2.86 0.35
N PHE A 17 1.53 2.00 0.72
CA PHE A 17 1.43 1.15 1.91
C PHE A 17 1.71 1.88 3.24
N PHE A 18 2.55 2.92 3.24
CA PHE A 18 2.95 3.61 4.47
C PHE A 18 1.90 4.59 5.04
N SER A 19 0.85 4.94 4.30
CA SER A 19 -0.14 5.94 4.74
C SER A 19 -1.33 5.36 5.55
N ILE A 20 -1.36 4.06 5.83
CA ILE A 20 -2.48 3.40 6.55
C ILE A 20 -1.98 2.74 7.84
N VAL A 21 -1.33 3.52 8.70
CA VAL A 21 -1.15 3.17 10.11
C VAL A 21 -1.90 4.22 10.92
N SER A 22 -3.19 3.98 11.13
CA SER A 22 -4.05 4.83 11.95
C SER A 22 -3.55 4.87 13.39
N LEU A 23 -3.12 6.05 13.81
CA LEU A 23 -3.02 6.43 15.21
C LEU A 23 -4.43 6.48 15.81
N ILE A 24 -4.64 5.66 16.84
CA ILE A 24 -5.87 5.59 17.62
C ILE A 24 -5.85 6.75 18.62
N ASN A 25 -6.88 7.60 18.57
CA ASN A 25 -7.32 8.32 19.75
C ASN A 25 -8.81 8.04 19.97
N LEU A 26 -9.15 7.64 21.20
CA LEU A 26 -10.52 7.48 21.66
C LEU A 26 -11.23 8.84 21.54
N TYR A 27 -12.51 8.82 21.15
CA TYR A 27 -13.39 9.94 20.79
C TYR A 27 -13.42 10.28 19.29
N SER A 28 -14.33 9.60 18.58
CA SER A 28 -15.21 10.09 17.50
C SER A 28 -14.65 10.86 16.29
N GLN A 29 -13.35 11.07 16.17
CA GLN A 29 -12.77 11.83 15.08
C GLN A 29 -11.51 11.12 14.58
N VAL A 30 -11.62 10.49 13.42
CA VAL A 30 -10.49 9.92 12.68
C VAL A 30 -9.73 11.09 12.05
N HIS A 31 -9.11 11.92 12.88
CA HIS A 31 -8.34 13.08 12.46
C HIS A 31 -6.88 12.67 12.31
N THR A 32 -6.33 12.89 11.12
CA THR A 32 -4.89 12.86 10.89
C THR A 32 -4.53 14.13 10.16
N GLU A 33 -3.76 14.99 10.83
CA GLU A 33 -3.20 16.19 10.25
C GLU A 33 -1.84 15.82 9.64
N VAL A 34 -1.71 16.01 8.33
CA VAL A 34 -0.41 15.87 7.63
C VAL A 34 0.13 17.28 7.38
N PHE A 35 1.29 17.56 7.95
CA PHE A 35 2.00 18.83 7.78
C PHE A 35 2.89 18.76 6.54
N TYR A 36 2.63 19.59 5.54
CA TYR A 36 3.47 19.71 4.36
C TYR A 36 4.61 20.70 4.58
N SER A 37 5.67 20.57 3.79
CA SER A 37 6.88 21.41 3.86
C SER A 37 6.66 22.87 3.47
N ASP A 38 5.53 23.19 2.83
CA ASP A 38 5.08 24.55 2.49
C ASP A 38 4.23 25.18 3.60
N GLY A 39 4.00 24.48 4.72
CA GLY A 39 3.21 24.94 5.85
C GLY A 39 1.71 24.69 5.72
N SER A 40 1.25 24.06 4.62
CA SER A 40 -0.15 23.63 4.49
C SER A 40 -0.44 22.42 5.38
N VAL A 41 -1.63 22.39 5.96
CA VAL A 41 -2.14 21.25 6.74
C VAL A 41 -3.22 20.58 5.91
N LEU A 42 -3.02 19.31 5.56
CA LEU A 42 -4.11 18.50 5.02
C LEU A 42 -4.86 17.87 6.19
N GLU A 43 -6.06 18.38 6.43
CA GLU A 43 -7.04 17.68 7.24
C GLU A 43 -7.66 16.56 6.39
N CYS A 44 -7.18 15.34 6.59
CA CYS A 44 -7.72 14.15 5.94
C CYS A 44 -9.09 13.77 6.54
N ASN A 45 -10.10 14.59 6.28
CA ASN A 45 -11.48 14.30 6.67
C ASN A 45 -12.12 13.38 5.64
N ASN A 46 -12.38 12.13 6.02
CA ASN A 46 -13.24 11.27 5.22
C ASN A 46 -14.62 11.90 5.11
N LYS A 47 -15.15 12.01 3.87
CA LYS A 47 -16.53 12.48 3.65
C LYS A 47 -17.51 11.62 4.44
N ARG A 48 -18.57 12.22 4.97
CA ARG A 48 -19.59 11.53 5.77
C ARG A 48 -20.14 10.28 5.07
N GLU A 49 -20.37 10.36 3.76
CA GLU A 49 -20.84 9.23 2.95
C GLU A 49 -19.88 8.03 2.98
N VAL A 50 -18.58 8.28 2.96
CA VAL A 50 -17.53 7.24 3.01
C VAL A 50 -17.50 6.61 4.40
N LEU A 51 -17.61 7.41 5.45
CA LEU A 51 -17.70 6.93 6.82
C LEU A 51 -18.96 6.09 7.04
N ASP A 52 -20.11 6.53 6.52
CA ASP A 52 -21.37 5.78 6.63
C ASP A 52 -21.28 4.45 5.87
N LYS A 53 -20.66 4.43 4.68
CA LYS A 53 -20.39 3.18 3.94
C LYS A 53 -19.45 2.27 4.73
N HIS A 54 -18.39 2.81 5.31
CA HIS A 54 -17.45 2.05 6.14
C HIS A 54 -18.16 1.44 7.36
N LEU A 55 -18.96 2.21 8.10
CA LEU A 55 -19.72 1.75 9.26
C LEU A 55 -20.74 0.68 8.90
N LYS A 56 -21.37 0.76 7.72
CA LYS A 56 -22.27 -0.30 7.21
C LYS A 56 -21.52 -1.61 6.95
N VAL A 57 -20.28 -1.54 6.44
CA VAL A 57 -19.46 -2.73 6.17
C VAL A 57 -18.89 -3.33 7.45
N THR A 58 -18.38 -2.49 8.36
CA THR A 58 -17.74 -2.97 9.60
C THR A 58 -18.73 -3.26 10.72
N GLY A 59 -19.96 -2.73 10.64
CA GLY A 59 -20.94 -2.82 11.72
C GLY A 59 -20.47 -2.17 13.02
N GLY A 60 -19.55 -1.19 12.94
CA GLY A 60 -18.94 -0.54 14.10
C GLY A 60 -17.90 -1.40 14.84
N LYS A 61 -17.50 -2.54 14.28
CA LYS A 61 -16.48 -3.42 14.83
C LYS A 61 -15.08 -2.99 14.40
N VAL A 62 -14.08 -3.36 15.19
CA VAL A 62 -12.67 -3.03 14.91
C VAL A 62 -12.06 -4.07 13.98
N TYR A 63 -11.60 -3.63 12.81
CA TYR A 63 -10.85 -4.48 11.88
C TYR A 63 -9.40 -4.02 11.77
N THR A 64 -8.48 -4.95 11.99
CA THR A 64 -7.02 -4.73 11.87
C THR A 64 -6.44 -5.63 10.79
N ARG A 65 -5.17 -5.43 10.43
CA ARG A 65 -4.44 -6.40 9.59
C ARG A 65 -3.00 -6.53 10.04
N PHE A 66 -2.49 -7.76 10.07
CA PHE A 66 -1.08 -8.08 10.14
C PHE A 66 -0.58 -8.37 8.71
N PRO A 67 0.25 -7.50 8.11
CA PRO A 67 0.63 -7.60 6.71
C PRO A 67 2.12 -8.00 6.51
N PRO A 68 2.53 -9.26 6.74
CA PRO A 68 3.91 -9.66 6.52
C PRO A 68 4.25 -9.78 5.03
N GLU A 69 5.45 -9.36 4.66
CA GLU A 69 6.06 -9.68 3.36
C GLU A 69 6.54 -11.14 3.36
N PRO A 70 6.10 -12.01 2.43
CA PRO A 70 6.50 -13.42 2.39
C PRO A 70 7.84 -13.62 1.67
N ASN A 71 8.86 -12.82 2.03
CA ASN A 71 10.22 -12.86 1.51
C ASN A 71 11.27 -13.25 2.58
N GLY A 72 10.84 -13.51 3.81
CA GLY A 72 11.72 -13.85 4.92
C GLY A 72 11.02 -14.49 6.12
N TYR A 73 11.82 -14.96 7.06
CA TYR A 73 11.35 -15.56 8.31
C TYR A 73 10.93 -14.50 9.33
N LEU A 74 9.79 -14.72 9.99
CA LEU A 74 9.34 -13.84 11.06
C LEU A 74 10.29 -13.95 12.27
N HIS A 75 10.85 -12.81 12.68
CA HIS A 75 11.59 -12.67 13.94
C HIS A 75 10.73 -12.06 15.06
N ILE A 76 11.27 -11.98 16.28
CA ILE A 76 10.58 -11.49 17.49
C ILE A 76 9.93 -10.10 17.36
N GLY A 77 10.41 -9.25 16.44
CA GLY A 77 9.80 -7.94 16.16
C GLY A 77 8.36 -8.09 15.65
N HIS A 78 8.09 -9.12 14.85
CA HIS A 78 6.76 -9.43 14.35
C HIS A 78 5.81 -9.89 15.45
N ALA A 79 6.31 -10.49 16.53
CA ALA A 79 5.47 -10.89 17.66
C ALA A 79 4.77 -9.68 18.29
N LYS A 80 5.44 -8.52 18.36
CA LYS A 80 4.84 -7.27 18.83
C LYS A 80 3.72 -6.80 17.90
N ALA A 81 3.97 -6.80 16.59
CA ALA A 81 2.97 -6.39 15.59
C ALA A 81 1.74 -7.30 15.66
N MET A 82 1.92 -8.62 15.66
CA MET A 82 0.83 -9.59 15.82
C MET A 82 0.04 -9.35 17.11
N PHE A 83 0.72 -9.15 18.24
CA PHE A 83 0.04 -8.90 19.51
C PHE A 83 -0.84 -7.64 19.47
N VAL A 84 -0.36 -6.57 18.83
CA VAL A 84 -1.15 -5.34 18.66
C VAL A 84 -2.33 -5.57 17.72
N ASP A 85 -2.09 -6.11 16.53
CA ASP A 85 -3.11 -6.24 15.49
C ASP A 85 -4.20 -7.24 15.90
N PHE A 86 -3.81 -8.46 16.26
CA PHE A 86 -4.76 -9.49 16.67
C PHE A 86 -5.34 -9.23 18.06
N GLY A 87 -4.55 -8.67 18.99
CA GLY A 87 -5.03 -8.32 20.33
C GLY A 87 -6.10 -7.22 20.30
N LEU A 88 -5.95 -6.23 19.41
CA LEU A 88 -6.97 -5.20 19.23
C LEU A 88 -8.24 -5.76 18.58
N ALA A 89 -8.12 -6.65 17.59
CA ALA A 89 -9.27 -7.30 16.96
C ALA A 89 -10.12 -8.14 17.93
N LYS A 90 -9.49 -8.75 18.97
CA LYS A 90 -10.20 -9.50 20.02
C LYS A 90 -11.22 -8.66 20.80
N ARG A 91 -11.18 -7.31 20.70
CA ARG A 91 -12.16 -6.41 21.33
C ARG A 91 -13.51 -6.31 20.60
N GLY A 92 -13.79 -7.20 19.65
CA GLY A 92 -15.11 -7.35 19.03
C GLY A 92 -15.15 -7.24 17.51
N GLY A 93 -14.03 -7.45 16.82
CA GLY A 93 -14.00 -7.51 15.35
C GLY A 93 -13.09 -8.61 14.82
N GLY A 94 -12.21 -8.30 13.85
CA GLY A 94 -11.40 -9.30 13.17
C GLY A 94 -10.06 -8.77 12.66
N CYS A 95 -9.04 -9.62 12.67
CA CYS A 95 -7.73 -9.29 12.12
C CYS A 95 -7.52 -10.04 10.81
N TYR A 96 -7.20 -9.33 9.73
CA TYR A 96 -6.79 -9.94 8.48
C TYR A 96 -5.32 -10.37 8.56
N LEU A 97 -5.01 -11.56 8.06
CA LEU A 97 -3.64 -11.92 7.71
C LEU A 97 -3.47 -11.60 6.22
N ARG A 98 -2.70 -10.57 5.90
CA ARG A 98 -2.53 -10.14 4.52
C ARG A 98 -1.11 -10.39 4.05
N TYR A 99 -0.94 -11.25 3.06
CA TYR A 99 0.37 -11.37 2.42
C TYR A 99 0.61 -10.13 1.57
N ASP A 100 1.72 -9.45 1.84
CA ASP A 100 2.21 -8.35 1.01
C ASP A 100 3.04 -8.93 -0.14
N ASP A 101 2.34 -9.54 -1.10
CA ASP A 101 2.88 -10.29 -2.23
C ASP A 101 3.03 -9.40 -3.47
N THR A 102 3.77 -8.32 -3.28
CA THR A 102 4.02 -7.30 -4.31
C THR A 102 5.25 -7.59 -5.15
N ASN A 103 6.06 -8.57 -4.77
CA ASN A 103 7.33 -8.88 -5.40
C ASN A 103 7.41 -10.37 -5.78
N PRO A 104 7.03 -10.73 -7.02
CA PRO A 104 6.94 -12.13 -7.43
C PRO A 104 8.27 -12.90 -7.40
N GLU A 105 9.42 -12.22 -7.43
CA GLU A 105 10.74 -12.87 -7.35
C GLU A 105 11.19 -13.22 -5.93
N ALA A 106 10.74 -12.45 -4.94
CA ALA A 106 11.14 -12.63 -3.54
C ALA A 106 10.25 -13.65 -2.81
N GLU A 107 9.10 -13.97 -3.38
CA GLU A 107 8.06 -14.78 -2.75
C GLU A 107 8.36 -16.28 -2.82
N LYS A 108 8.31 -16.94 -1.67
CA LYS A 108 8.42 -18.40 -1.60
C LYS A 108 7.30 -18.97 -0.77
N LYS A 109 6.73 -20.08 -1.24
CA LYS A 109 5.73 -20.88 -0.51
C LYS A 109 6.22 -21.28 0.89
N GLU A 110 7.53 -21.48 1.05
CA GLU A 110 8.17 -21.74 2.35
C GLU A 110 7.90 -20.63 3.37
N TYR A 111 8.03 -19.35 2.98
CA TYR A 111 7.79 -18.22 3.88
C TYR A 111 6.30 -18.07 4.21
N ILE A 112 5.41 -18.30 3.24
CA ILE A 112 3.96 -18.31 3.46
C ILE A 112 3.59 -19.35 4.52
N ASN A 113 4.05 -20.60 4.33
CA ASN A 113 3.78 -21.69 5.27
C ASN A 113 4.33 -21.38 6.67
N HIS A 114 5.54 -20.85 6.76
CA HIS A 114 6.15 -20.48 8.04
C HIS A 114 5.38 -19.35 8.74
N ILE A 115 4.90 -18.35 8.00
CA ILE A 115 4.07 -17.28 8.57
C ILE A 115 2.79 -17.87 9.17
N GLU A 116 2.10 -18.78 8.47
CA GLU A 116 0.90 -19.45 8.99
C GLU A 116 1.22 -20.27 10.24
N GLU A 117 2.32 -21.01 10.23
CA GLU A 117 2.78 -21.80 11.38
C GLU A 117 3.00 -20.91 12.61
N ILE A 118 3.70 -19.78 12.47
CA ILE A 118 3.97 -18.87 13.58
C ILE A 118 2.69 -18.19 14.09
N VAL A 119 1.78 -17.78 13.19
CA VAL A 119 0.50 -17.19 13.57
C VAL A 119 -0.32 -18.19 14.41
N ASN A 120 -0.39 -19.45 13.95
CA ASN A 120 -1.07 -20.52 14.66
C ASN A 120 -0.37 -20.88 15.98
N TRP A 121 0.97 -20.95 15.99
CA TRP A 121 1.78 -21.24 17.19
C TRP A 121 1.60 -20.20 18.28
N MET A 122 1.46 -18.93 17.89
CA MET A 122 1.17 -17.81 18.80
C MET A 122 -0.30 -17.78 19.29
N GLY A 123 -1.16 -18.70 18.81
CA GLY A 123 -2.56 -18.81 19.22
C GLY A 123 -3.46 -17.73 18.63
N TRP A 124 -3.11 -17.20 17.45
CA TRP A 124 -3.93 -16.24 16.72
C TRP A 124 -4.71 -16.93 15.62
N GLU A 125 -5.97 -16.52 15.43
CA GLU A 125 -6.83 -16.98 14.35
C GLU A 125 -7.19 -15.78 13.47
N PRO A 126 -6.73 -15.75 12.21
CA PRO A 126 -7.10 -14.66 11.30
C PRO A 126 -8.57 -14.76 10.89
N PHE A 127 -9.23 -13.61 10.83
CA PHE A 127 -10.60 -13.49 10.34
C PHE A 127 -10.71 -13.88 8.86
N LYS A 128 -9.73 -13.46 8.07
CA LYS A 128 -9.60 -13.80 6.65
C LYS A 128 -8.14 -13.66 6.22
N ILE A 129 -7.72 -14.56 5.33
CA ILE A 129 -6.44 -14.48 4.63
C ILE A 129 -6.67 -13.78 3.28
N THR A 130 -5.84 -12.80 2.95
CA THR A 130 -5.93 -12.04 1.70
C THR A 130 -4.54 -11.81 1.11
N TYR A 131 -4.49 -11.61 -0.21
CA TYR A 131 -3.26 -11.28 -0.92
C TYR A 131 -3.36 -9.86 -1.44
N THR A 132 -2.26 -9.14 -1.52
CA THR A 132 -2.22 -7.80 -2.13
C THR A 132 -2.42 -7.91 -3.64
N SER A 133 -1.90 -8.97 -4.26
CA SER A 133 -2.07 -9.27 -5.67
C SER A 133 -3.54 -9.39 -6.12
N ASP A 134 -4.44 -9.84 -5.23
CA ASP A 134 -5.89 -9.88 -5.47
C ASP A 134 -6.46 -8.50 -5.83
N TYR A 135 -5.81 -7.41 -5.38
CA TYR A 135 -6.26 -6.03 -5.54
C TYR A 135 -5.49 -5.26 -6.61
N PHE A 136 -4.59 -5.88 -7.38
CA PHE A 136 -3.76 -5.15 -8.36
C PHE A 136 -4.56 -4.39 -9.41
N GLN A 137 -5.70 -4.93 -9.86
CA GLN A 137 -6.55 -4.20 -10.80
C GLN A 137 -7.17 -2.95 -10.15
N GLU A 138 -7.65 -3.06 -8.92
CA GLU A 138 -8.19 -1.91 -8.16
C GLU A 138 -7.10 -0.86 -7.90
N LEU A 139 -5.89 -1.29 -7.54
CA LEU A 139 -4.74 -0.41 -7.33
C LEU A 139 -4.34 0.33 -8.61
N TYR A 140 -4.37 -0.36 -9.75
CA TYR A 140 -4.14 0.25 -11.07
C TYR A 140 -5.22 1.30 -11.39
N ASP A 141 -6.49 0.99 -11.18
CA ASP A 141 -7.60 1.91 -11.45
C ASP A 141 -7.52 3.17 -10.57
N LEU A 142 -7.11 3.00 -9.30
CA LEU A 142 -6.83 4.12 -8.38
C LEU A 142 -5.64 4.96 -8.86
N ALA A 143 -4.57 4.35 -9.35
CA ALA A 143 -3.42 5.06 -9.92
C ALA A 143 -3.83 5.89 -11.15
N VAL A 144 -4.64 5.32 -12.05
CA VAL A 144 -5.22 6.04 -13.19
C VAL A 144 -6.06 7.23 -12.73
N GLU A 145 -6.88 7.06 -11.68
CA GLU A 145 -7.68 8.15 -11.12
C GLU A 145 -6.80 9.26 -10.50
N LEU A 146 -5.70 8.90 -9.85
CA LEU A 146 -4.72 9.88 -9.34
C LEU A 146 -4.09 10.70 -10.47
N ILE A 147 -3.73 10.05 -11.58
CA ILE A 147 -3.21 10.76 -12.77
C ILE A 147 -4.27 11.70 -13.34
N ARG A 148 -5.52 11.24 -13.49
CA ARG A 148 -6.63 12.06 -14.01
C ARG A 148 -6.91 13.30 -13.15
N ARG A 149 -6.67 13.21 -11.85
CA ARG A 149 -6.82 14.33 -10.90
C ARG A 149 -5.58 15.24 -10.84
N GLY A 150 -4.52 14.92 -11.58
CA GLY A 150 -3.26 15.67 -11.55
C GLY A 150 -2.44 15.45 -10.28
N HIS A 151 -2.63 14.33 -9.59
CA HIS A 151 -1.92 13.99 -8.36
C HIS A 151 -0.81 12.95 -8.55
N ALA A 152 -0.67 12.40 -9.75
CA ALA A 152 0.41 11.47 -10.12
C ALA A 152 0.86 11.73 -11.57
N TYR A 153 2.13 11.46 -11.86
CA TYR A 153 2.73 11.67 -13.18
C TYR A 153 3.83 10.64 -13.42
N VAL A 154 4.01 10.17 -14.66
CA VAL A 154 5.10 9.25 -14.98
C VAL A 154 6.43 10.01 -14.98
N ASP A 155 7.48 9.46 -14.37
CA ASP A 155 8.81 10.05 -14.29
C ASP A 155 9.84 9.14 -14.97
N HIS A 156 10.73 9.71 -15.78
CA HIS A 156 11.82 9.00 -16.47
C HIS A 156 13.20 9.27 -15.87
N GLN A 157 13.28 9.98 -14.74
CA GLN A 157 14.53 10.12 -14.00
C GLN A 157 15.05 8.76 -13.54
N ASN A 158 16.37 8.59 -13.56
CA ASN A 158 16.98 7.41 -12.96
C ASN A 158 16.99 7.54 -11.43
N ALA A 159 17.24 6.44 -10.71
CA ALA A 159 17.20 6.42 -9.24
C ALA A 159 18.16 7.45 -8.58
N LYS A 160 19.34 7.70 -9.17
CA LYS A 160 20.31 8.67 -8.65
C LYS A 160 19.80 10.10 -8.80
N ASP A 161 19.23 10.42 -9.97
CA ASP A 161 18.66 11.74 -10.24
C ASP A 161 17.46 12.02 -9.33
N ILE A 162 16.59 11.02 -9.10
CA ILE A 162 15.46 11.13 -8.17
C ILE A 162 15.97 11.44 -6.76
N GLU A 163 17.00 10.73 -6.30
CA GLU A 163 17.59 10.95 -4.98
C GLU A 163 18.19 12.36 -4.85
N GLU A 164 18.93 12.82 -5.87
CA GLU A 164 19.54 14.14 -5.90
C GLU A 164 18.50 15.26 -5.89
N TYR A 165 17.47 15.16 -6.75
CA TYR A 165 16.40 16.15 -6.83
C TYR A 165 15.60 16.23 -5.53
N ARG A 166 15.32 15.08 -4.89
CA ARG A 166 14.68 15.04 -3.56
C ARG A 166 15.54 15.72 -2.49
N LYS A 167 16.85 15.51 -2.50
CA LYS A 167 17.78 16.19 -1.57
C LYS A 167 17.80 17.70 -1.80
N MET A 168 17.79 18.14 -3.05
CA MET A 168 17.74 19.56 -3.43
C MET A 168 16.35 20.18 -3.26
N LYS A 169 15.32 19.38 -3.00
CA LYS A 169 13.90 19.78 -2.98
C LYS A 169 13.46 20.43 -4.31
N THR A 170 14.02 19.95 -5.41
CA THR A 170 13.71 20.41 -6.77
C THR A 170 12.70 19.47 -7.40
N ASN A 171 11.71 20.03 -8.11
CA ASN A 171 10.74 19.23 -8.85
C ASN A 171 11.40 18.46 -9.99
N SER A 172 10.93 17.25 -10.24
CA SER A 172 11.30 16.50 -11.45
C SER A 172 11.00 17.33 -12.71
N PRO A 173 11.85 17.27 -13.75
CA PRO A 173 11.54 17.88 -15.06
C PRO A 173 10.22 17.38 -15.65
N TRP A 174 9.75 16.22 -15.22
CA TRP A 174 8.56 15.55 -15.73
C TRP A 174 7.30 15.85 -14.92
N ARG A 175 7.40 16.59 -13.82
CA ARG A 175 6.30 16.81 -12.86
C ARG A 175 5.07 17.48 -13.47
N ASP A 176 5.28 18.45 -14.36
CA ASP A 176 4.21 19.27 -14.95
C ASP A 176 3.80 18.77 -16.35
N ARG A 177 4.07 17.50 -16.67
CA ARG A 177 3.66 16.90 -17.94
C ARG A 177 2.14 16.81 -18.06
N LEU A 178 1.66 16.67 -19.30
CA LEU A 178 0.24 16.55 -19.58
C LEU A 178 -0.34 15.26 -18.98
N ILE A 179 -1.58 15.33 -18.51
CA ILE A 179 -2.30 14.21 -17.90
C ILE A 179 -2.46 13.08 -18.91
N GLU A 180 -2.84 13.42 -20.16
CA GLU A 180 -3.01 12.46 -21.25
C GLU A 180 -1.72 11.71 -21.58
N GLU A 181 -0.58 12.40 -21.48
CA GLU A 181 0.74 11.81 -21.72
C GLU A 181 1.11 10.83 -20.60
N SER A 182 0.88 11.20 -19.33
CA SER A 182 1.09 10.30 -18.19
C SER A 182 0.20 9.05 -18.27
N LEU A 183 -1.06 9.20 -18.66
CA LEU A 183 -1.98 8.06 -18.83
C LEU A 183 -1.50 7.09 -19.90
N ARG A 184 -1.06 7.62 -21.06
CA ARG A 184 -0.53 6.80 -22.15
C ARG A 184 0.72 6.04 -21.70
N LEU A 185 1.68 6.73 -21.10
CA LEU A 185 2.93 6.12 -20.66
C LEU A 185 2.70 5.08 -19.55
N PHE A 186 1.75 5.32 -18.64
CA PHE A 186 1.41 4.34 -17.61
C PHE A 186 0.76 3.07 -18.18
N ASP A 187 -0.04 3.18 -19.25
CA ASP A 187 -0.52 2.01 -20.00
C ASP A 187 0.62 1.27 -20.71
N GLU A 188 1.56 2.00 -21.32
CA GLU A 188 2.75 1.42 -21.95
C GLU A 188 3.65 0.68 -20.93
N MET A 189 3.81 1.23 -19.72
CA MET A 189 4.51 0.57 -18.60
C MET A 189 3.83 -0.75 -18.25
N ARG A 190 2.49 -0.75 -18.09
CA ARG A 190 1.71 -1.96 -17.80
C ARG A 190 1.86 -3.03 -18.89
N ARG A 191 1.98 -2.61 -20.15
CA ARG A 191 2.13 -3.51 -21.31
C ARG A 191 3.56 -4.01 -21.51
N GLY A 192 4.50 -3.60 -20.66
CA GLY A 192 5.92 -3.98 -20.76
C GLY A 192 6.64 -3.35 -21.96
N MET A 193 6.17 -2.20 -22.45
CA MET A 193 6.81 -1.48 -23.56
C MET A 193 7.99 -0.62 -23.12
N ILE A 194 8.11 -0.37 -21.82
CA ILE A 194 9.18 0.41 -21.20
C ILE A 194 10.03 -0.54 -20.35
N GLU A 195 11.35 -0.46 -20.52
CA GLU A 195 12.28 -1.31 -19.76
C GLU A 195 12.21 -1.02 -18.25
N GLU A 196 12.53 -2.02 -17.45
CA GLU A 196 12.55 -1.93 -16.00
C GLU A 196 13.46 -0.78 -15.52
N GLY A 197 12.95 0.03 -14.59
CA GLY A 197 13.68 1.17 -14.03
C GLY A 197 13.82 2.39 -14.94
N LYS A 198 13.27 2.37 -16.17
CA LYS A 198 13.26 3.55 -17.07
C LYS A 198 12.05 4.47 -16.88
N ALA A 199 11.03 4.01 -16.18
CA ALA A 199 9.89 4.83 -15.81
C ALA A 199 9.36 4.42 -14.43
N THR A 200 8.89 5.40 -13.68
CA THR A 200 8.16 5.22 -12.42
C THR A 200 6.93 6.13 -12.45
N LEU A 201 5.93 5.87 -11.62
CA LEU A 201 4.74 6.73 -11.47
C LEU A 201 4.70 7.31 -10.05
#